data_AF-A0A6A0ACP6-F1
#
_entry.id   AF-A0A6A0ACP6-F1
#
_cell.length_a   1.000
_cell.length_b   1.000
_cell.length_c   1.000
_cell.angle_alpha   90.00
_cell.angle_beta   90.00
_cell.angle_gamma   90.00
#
_symmetry.space_group_name_H-M   'P 1'
#
loop_
_entity.id
_entity.type
_entity.pdbx_description
1 polymer ?
#
loop_
_entity_poly.entity_id
_entity_poly.type
_entity_poly.pdbx_seq_one_letter_code
_entity_poly.pdbx_strand_id
1 'polypeptide(L)' 'MEEALWRVAAFADAGADILFIDALESEEEMRRLCWAGGAAARCPKMANMLEGGGKTPILPPQQLHDMGFKLVR' A
#
# COMPACT_ATOMS: atom_id res chain seq x y z
N MET A 1 7.15 9.18 4.49
CA MET A 1 6.47 8.81 3.24
C MET A 1 7.41 8.70 2.04
N GLU A 2 8.09 9.76 1.61
CA GLU A 2 8.95 9.74 0.40
C GLU A 2 9.99 8.60 0.37
N GLU A 3 10.73 8.41 1.47
CA GLU A 3 11.66 7.29 1.67
C GLU A 3 11.00 5.93 1.43
N ALA A 4 9.77 5.74 1.91
CA ALA A 4 9.04 4.50 1.78
C ALA A 4 8.58 4.26 0.33
N LEU A 5 8.10 5.31 -0.36
CA LEU A 5 7.74 5.23 -1.78
C LEU A 5 8.95 4.96 -2.68
N TRP A 6 10.11 5.56 -2.36
CA TRP A 6 11.36 5.25 -3.05
C TRP A 6 11.76 3.78 -2.89
N ARG A 7 11.66 3.23 -1.67
CA ARG A 7 11.92 1.80 -1.42
C ARG A 7 10.94 0.90 -2.14
N VAL A 8 9.65 1.26 -2.15
CA VAL A 8 8.60 0.53 -2.88
C VAL A 8 8.92 0.48 -4.38
N ALA A 9 9.36 1.59 -4.98
CA ALA A 9 9.79 1.60 -6.37
C ALA A 9 11.00 0.69 -6.60
N ALA A 10 12.03 0.81 -5.76
CA ALA A 10 13.24 -0.03 -5.86
C ALA A 10 12.93 -1.54 -5.71
N PHE A 11 12.03 -1.91 -4.79
CA PHE A 11 11.61 -3.31 -4.63
C PHE A 11 10.79 -3.81 -5.81
N ALA A 12 9.93 -2.96 -6.38
CA ALA A 12 9.20 -3.32 -7.58
C ALA A 12 10.13 -3.54 -8.77
N ASP A 13 11.14 -2.69 -8.95
CA ASP A 13 12.16 -2.85 -9.99
C ASP A 13 13.03 -4.10 -9.77
N ALA A 14 13.25 -4.49 -8.51
CA ALA A 14 13.91 -5.74 -8.15
C ALA A 14 13.05 -6.99 -8.35
N GLY A 15 11.78 -6.84 -8.76
CA GLY A 15 10.87 -7.95 -9.07
C GLY A 15 10.01 -8.43 -7.90
N ALA A 16 9.70 -7.57 -6.92
CA ALA A 16 8.76 -7.91 -5.87
C ALA A 16 7.37 -8.28 -6.43
N ASP A 17 6.80 -9.40 -5.95
CA ASP A 17 5.47 -9.88 -6.35
C ASP A 17 4.32 -9.09 -5.70
N ILE A 18 4.55 -8.52 -4.51
CA ILE A 18 3.58 -7.74 -3.73
C ILE A 18 4.33 -6.60 -3.03
N LEU A 19 3.72 -5.42 -2.99
CA LEU A 19 4.21 -4.26 -2.24
C LEU A 19 3.33 -3.97 -1.02
N PHE A 20 3.99 -3.66 0.09
CA PHE A 20 3.36 -3.35 1.37
C PHE A 20 4.19 -2.29 2.09
N ILE A 21 3.54 -1.25 2.59
CA ILE A 21 4.11 -0.33 3.57
C ILE A 21 3.34 -0.54 4.86
N ASP A 22 4.07 -0.82 5.93
CA ASP A 22 3.49 -0.96 7.25
C ASP A 22 3.10 0.40 7.84
N ALA A 23 2.03 0.39 8.65
CA ALA A 23 1.59 1.53 9.46
C ALA A 23 1.36 2.86 8.70
N LEU A 24 0.73 2.84 7.52
CA LEU A 24 0.26 4.04 6.80
C LEU A 24 -0.81 4.77 7.62
N GLU A 25 -0.58 6.00 8.05
CA GLU A 25 -1.37 6.64 9.11
C GLU A 25 -2.62 7.38 8.58
N SER A 26 -2.82 7.43 7.26
CA SER A 26 -3.96 8.11 6.64
C SER A 26 -4.37 7.52 5.29
N GLU A 27 -5.60 7.79 4.85
CA GLU A 27 -6.06 7.44 3.50
C GLU A 27 -5.21 8.07 2.39
N GLU A 28 -4.66 9.27 2.63
CA GLU A 28 -3.79 9.93 1.66
C GLU A 28 -2.51 9.12 1.43
N GLU A 29 -1.87 8.67 2.52
CA GLU A 29 -0.70 7.81 2.47
C GLU A 29 -0.99 6.47 1.77
N MET A 30 -2.17 5.89 2.03
CA MET A 30 -2.66 4.69 1.36
C MET A 30 -2.84 4.88 -0.15
N ARG A 31 -3.41 6.01 -0.57
CA ARG A 31 -3.55 6.37 -1.99
C ARG A 31 -2.20 6.62 -2.65
N ARG A 32 -1.27 7.30 -1.97
CA ARG A 32 0.10 7.53 -2.48
C ARG A 32 0.82 6.21 -2.79
N LEU A 33 0.71 5.20 -1.94
CA LEU A 33 1.22 3.85 -2.23
C LEU A 33 0.54 3.24 -3.47
N CYS A 34 -0.78 3.32 -3.56
CA CYS A 34 -1.53 2.74 -4.68
C CYS A 34 -1.22 3.44 -6.02
N TRP A 35 -0.94 4.74 -6.00
CA TRP A 35 -0.60 5.55 -7.18
C TRP A 35 0.89 5.61 -7.50
N ALA A 36 1.72 4.82 -6.81
CA ALA A 36 3.14 4.71 -7.13
C ALA A 36 3.36 4.28 -8.60
N GLY A 37 4.24 4.99 -9.30
CA GLY A 37 4.53 4.80 -10.73
C GLY A 37 5.54 3.68 -11.02
N GLY A 38 6.03 3.62 -12.26
CA GLY A 38 7.10 2.69 -12.66
C GLY A 38 6.70 1.22 -12.57
N ALA A 39 7.62 0.34 -12.18
CA ALA A 39 7.31 -1.08 -11.92
C ALA A 39 6.27 -1.25 -10.80
N ALA A 40 6.27 -0.34 -9.80
CA ALA A 40 5.32 -0.38 -8.69
C ALA A 40 3.87 -0.20 -9.16
N ALA A 41 3.62 0.49 -10.29
CA ALA A 41 2.27 0.64 -10.84
C ALA A 41 1.61 -0.71 -11.18
N ARG A 42 2.40 -1.69 -11.64
CA ARG A 42 1.91 -3.03 -12.03
C ARG A 42 1.96 -4.05 -10.89
N CYS A 43 2.70 -3.77 -9.82
CA CYS A 43 2.80 -4.67 -8.68
C CYS A 43 1.53 -4.54 -7.78
N PRO A 44 0.89 -5.65 -7.39
CA PRO A 44 -0.19 -5.67 -6.41
C PRO A 44 0.20 -5.04 -5.08
N LYS A 45 -0.71 -4.28 -4.47
CA LYS A 45 -0.52 -3.69 -3.14
C LYS A 45 -1.36 -4.45 -2.12
N MET A 46 -0.77 -4.66 -0.95
CA MET A 46 -1.44 -5.24 0.21
C MET A 46 -1.70 -4.17 1.26
N ALA A 47 -2.87 -4.24 1.89
CA ALA A 47 -3.17 -3.53 3.14
C ALA A 47 -3.36 -4.57 4.26
N ASN A 48 -2.93 -4.23 5.47
CA ASN A 48 -3.11 -5.05 6.66
C ASN A 48 -3.90 -4.26 7.70
N MET A 49 -5.13 -4.67 7.98
CA MET A 49 -6.06 -4.05 8.91
C MET A 49 -5.90 -4.72 10.27
N LEU A 50 -5.31 -4.02 11.24
CA LEU A 50 -5.10 -4.52 12.60
C LEU A 50 -6.17 -3.99 13.55
N GLU A 51 -7.06 -4.86 14.01
CA GLU A 51 -8.01 -4.56 15.08
C GLU A 51 -7.26 -4.27 16.40
N GLY A 52 -7.59 -3.16 17.07
CA GLY A 52 -7.12 -2.92 18.44
C GLY A 52 -5.82 -2.12 18.63
N GLY A 53 -5.34 -1.39 17.62
CA GLY A 53 -4.27 -0.39 17.84
C GLY A 53 -3.28 -0.15 16.70
N GLY A 54 -3.55 -0.66 15.49
CA GLY A 54 -2.76 -0.29 14.31
C GLY A 54 -2.88 1.20 13.99
N LYS A 55 -1.85 1.77 13.37
CA LYS A 55 -1.90 3.15 12.88
C LYS A 55 -2.73 3.31 11.60
N THR A 56 -2.87 2.22 10.85
CA THR A 56 -3.61 2.21 9.59
C THR A 56 -5.10 2.36 9.82
N PRO A 57 -5.77 3.36 9.21
CA PRO A 57 -7.21 3.48 9.26
C PRO A 57 -7.89 2.20 8.76
N ILE A 58 -8.85 1.68 9.55
CA ILE A 58 -9.64 0.52 9.14
C ILE A 58 -10.72 0.99 8.18
N LEU A 59 -10.61 0.56 6.92
CA LEU A 59 -11.56 0.90 5.86
C LEU A 59 -12.30 -0.35 5.37
N PRO A 60 -13.54 -0.20 4.85
CA PRO A 60 -14.26 -1.30 4.21
C PRO A 60 -13.46 -1.87 3.03
N PRO A 61 -13.51 -3.21 2.80
CA PRO A 61 -12.78 -3.85 1.70
C PRO A 61 -13.03 -3.22 0.32
N GLN A 62 -14.26 -2.77 0.05
CA GLN A 62 -14.59 -2.10 -1.20
C GLN A 62 -13.81 -0.79 -1.38
N GLN A 63 -13.66 0.02 -0.34
CA GLN A 63 -12.91 1.27 -0.42
C GLN A 63 -11.42 1.01 -0.66
N LEU A 64 -10.86 -0.01 -0.01
CA LEU A 64 -9.47 -0.44 -0.23
C LEU A 64 -9.26 -0.91 -1.68
N HIS A 65 -10.19 -1.69 -2.21
CA HIS A 65 -10.17 -2.14 -3.59
C HIS A 65 -10.23 -0.95 -4.57
N ASP A 66 -11.12 0.01 -4.33
CA ASP A 66 -11.28 1.20 -5.17
C ASP A 66 -10.05 2.13 -5.12
N MET A 67 -9.30 2.14 -4.00
CA MET A 67 -8.01 2.82 -3.91
C MET A 67 -6.92 2.15 -4.75
N GLY A 68 -6.99 0.83 -4.94
CA GLY A 68 -6.02 0.05 -5.71
C GLY A 68 -5.35 -1.10 -4.95
N PHE A 69 -5.74 -1.37 -3.70
CA PHE A 69 -5.27 -2.56 -2.99
C PHE A 69 -5.89 -3.83 -3.58
N LYS A 70 -5.07 -4.88 -3.70
CA LYS A 70 -5.47 -6.18 -4.25
C LYS A 70 -5.52 -7.28 -3.20
N LEU A 71 -4.85 -7.07 -2.07
CA LEU A 71 -4.90 -7.97 -0.93
C LEU A 71 -5.22 -7.16 0.33
N VAL A 72 -6.12 -7.70 1.14
CA VAL A 72 -6.47 -7.16 2.45
C VAL A 72 -6.39 -8.31 3.44
N ARG A 73 -5.63 -8.12 4.51
CA ARG A 73 -5.56 -9.03 5.65
C ARG A 73 -6.06 -8.32 6.89
#